data_AF-A0A2K5AS98-F1
#
_entry.id   AF-A0A2K5AS98-F1
#
_cell.length_a   1.000
_cell.length_b   1.000
_cell.length_c   1.000
_cell.angle_alpha   90.00
_cell.angle_beta   90.00
_cell.angle_gamma   90.00
#
_symmetry.space_group_name_H-M   'P 1'
#
loop_
_entity.id
_entity.type
_entity.pdbx_description
1 polymer ?
#
loop_
_entity_poly.entity_id
_entity_poly.type
_entity_poly.pdbx_seq_one_letter_code
_entity_poly.pdbx_strand_id
1 'polypeptide(L)' 'MKSKPRYLDYNKPVAVCSTCFTIGKWHCYECNRDFCIEHFHVHKCVAVNDRDGKGKHKEDNN' A
#
# COMPACT_ATOMS: atom_id res chain seq x y z
N MET A 1 1.09 -35.52 7.16
CA MET A 1 0.53 -34.35 7.87
C MET A 1 -0.69 -33.87 7.10
N LYS A 2 -1.91 -34.02 7.64
CA LYS A 2 -3.14 -33.50 7.02
C LYS A 2 -3.17 -31.99 7.19
N SER A 3 -2.92 -31.24 6.13
CA SER A 3 -3.10 -29.78 6.11
C SER A 3 -4.56 -29.47 6.46
N LYS A 4 -4.81 -28.85 7.61
CA LYS A 4 -6.14 -28.35 7.97
C LYS A 4 -6.64 -27.46 6.82
N PRO A 5 -7.88 -27.59 6.34
CA PRO A 5 -8.41 -26.66 5.36
C PRO A 5 -8.31 -25.28 5.98
N ARG A 6 -7.51 -24.38 5.36
CA ARG A 6 -7.51 -22.98 5.75
C ARG A 6 -8.93 -22.52 5.50
N TYR A 7 -9.69 -22.33 6.58
CA TYR A 7 -10.96 -21.63 6.53
C TYR A 7 -10.64 -20.29 5.87
N LEU A 8 -11.02 -20.15 4.59
CA LEU A 8 -10.97 -18.87 3.91
C LEU A 8 -12.01 -18.02 4.63
N ASP A 9 -11.52 -17.17 5.52
CA ASP A 9 -12.35 -16.24 6.26
C ASP A 9 -12.88 -15.21 5.27
N TYR A 10 -14.05 -15.50 4.69
CA TYR A 10 -14.73 -14.63 3.71
C TYR A 10 -15.14 -13.28 4.31
N ASN A 11 -15.10 -13.14 5.63
CA ASN A 11 -15.32 -11.89 6.35
C ASN A 11 -14.05 -11.05 6.54
N LYS A 12 -12.87 -11.58 6.19
CA LYS A 12 -11.65 -10.78 6.28
C LYS A 12 -11.73 -9.68 5.22
N PRO A 13 -11.63 -8.40 5.61
CA PRO A 13 -11.64 -7.30 4.65
C PRO A 13 -10.50 -7.52 3.66
N VAL A 14 -10.87 -7.80 2.42
CA VAL A 14 -9.92 -7.86 1.32
C VAL A 14 -9.67 -6.41 0.93
N ALA A 15 -8.44 -5.93 1.16
CA ALA A 15 -8.04 -4.65 0.64
C ALA A 15 -8.25 -4.65 -0.88
N VAL A 16 -8.99 -3.66 -1.38
CA VAL A 16 -9.32 -3.52 -2.80
C VAL A 16 -8.66 -2.27 -3.34
N CYS A 17 -8.18 -2.34 -4.56
CA CYS A 17 -7.62 -1.19 -5.24
C CYS A 17 -8.69 -0.11 -5.41
N SER A 18 -8.39 1.09 -4.92
CA SER A 18 -9.29 2.25 -4.99
C SER A 18 -9.54 2.73 -6.42
N THR A 19 -8.71 2.32 -7.39
CA THR A 19 -8.79 2.76 -8.79
C THR A 19 -9.57 1.78 -9.67
N CYS A 20 -9.28 0.48 -9.56
CA CYS A 20 -9.86 -0.54 -10.45
C CYS A 20 -10.63 -1.64 -9.71
N PHE A 21 -10.80 -1.53 -8.39
CA PHE A 21 -11.55 -2.46 -7.54
C PHE A 21 -11.07 -3.92 -7.58
N THR A 22 -9.88 -4.17 -8.13
CA THR A 22 -9.21 -5.47 -8.05
C THR A 22 -8.61 -5.68 -6.66
N ILE A 23 -8.17 -6.90 -6.35
CA ILE A 23 -7.52 -7.20 -5.06
C ILE A 23 -6.26 -6.35 -4.90
N GLY A 24 -6.32 -5.41 -3.95
CA GLY A 24 -5.22 -4.54 -3.57
C GLY A 24 -4.45 -5.14 -2.41
N LYS A 25 -3.13 -5.18 -2.49
CA LYS A 25 -2.27 -5.58 -1.36
C LYS A 25 -1.32 -4.48 -0.92
N TRP A 26 -1.41 -3.32 -1.56
CA TRP A 26 -0.49 -2.20 -1.36
C TRP A 26 -1.26 -1.02 -0.77
N HIS A 27 -1.02 -0.77 0.51
CA HIS A 27 -1.64 0.31 1.24
C HIS A 27 -0.74 1.54 1.20
N CYS A 28 -1.29 2.67 0.77
CA CYS A 28 -0.62 3.95 0.87
C CYS A 28 -1.06 4.68 2.15
N TYR A 29 -0.15 4.83 3.10
CA TYR A 29 -0.42 5.47 4.40
C TYR A 29 -0.60 6.98 4.31
N GLU A 30 0.03 7.64 3.34
CA GLU A 30 -0.10 9.09 3.11
C GLU A 30 -1.51 9.46 2.65
N CYS A 31 -2.08 8.65 1.76
CA CYS A 31 -3.39 8.87 1.16
C CYS A 31 -4.49 7.99 1.80
N ASN A 32 -4.15 7.16 2.79
CA ASN A 32 -4.98 6.13 3.44
C ASN A 32 -5.84 5.33 2.45
N ARG A 33 -5.23 4.86 1.35
CA ARG A 33 -5.89 4.15 0.26
C ARG A 33 -5.14 2.90 -0.16
N ASP A 34 -5.90 1.86 -0.49
CA ASP A 34 -5.38 0.60 -0.99
C ASP A 34 -5.32 0.58 -2.52
N PHE A 35 -4.30 -0.05 -3.07
CA PHE A 35 -4.03 -0.14 -4.50
C PHE A 35 -3.56 -1.56 -4.90
N CYS A 36 -3.76 -1.91 -6.17
CA CYS A 36 -3.03 -3.01 -6.80
C CYS A 36 -1.61 -2.54 -7.16
N ILE A 37 -0.70 -3.48 -7.46
CA ILE A 37 0.72 -3.15 -7.70
C ILE A 37 0.91 -2.13 -8.82
N GLU A 38 0.13 -2.24 -9.90
CA GLU A 38 0.21 -1.36 -11.08
C GLU A 38 -0.21 0.06 -10.70
N HIS A 39 -1.37 0.20 -10.06
CA HIS A 39 -1.85 1.50 -9.60
C HIS A 39 -0.98 2.09 -8.50
N PHE A 40 -0.39 1.27 -7.62
CA PHE A 40 0.52 1.74 -6.59
C PHE A 40 1.84 2.27 -7.19
N HIS A 41 2.35 1.64 -8.25
CA HIS A 41 3.59 2.08 -8.90
C HIS A 41 3.46 3.45 -9.59
N VAL A 42 2.29 3.71 -10.20
CA VAL A 42 1.97 5.02 -10.79
C VAL A 42 1.35 6.00 -9.79
N HIS A 43 0.98 5.52 -8.60
CA HIS A 43 0.40 6.33 -7.55
C HIS A 43 1.47 7.28 -7.01
N LYS A 44 1.30 8.56 -7.34
CA LYS A 44 2.00 9.65 -6.68
C LYS A 44 1.02 10.22 -5.65
N CYS A 45 1.28 9.99 -4.36
CA CYS A 45 0.57 10.78 -3.36
C CYS A 45 0.95 12.23 -3.61
N VAL A 46 -0.04 13.02 -3.99
CA VAL A 46 0.04 14.47 -3.86
C VAL A 46 -0.07 14.71 -2.37
N ALA A 47 1.07 14.58 -1.67
CA ALA A 47 1.18 15.14 -0.35
C ALA A 47 0.71 16.59 -0.51
N VAL A 48 -0.29 16.99 0.27
CA VAL A 48 -0.84 18.36 0.26
C VAL A 48 0.17 19.35 0.87
N ASN A 49 1.46 19.07 0.74
CA ASN A 49 2.58 19.86 1.18
C ASN A 49 3.52 19.99 -0.01
N ASP A 50 3.29 21.07 -0.74
CA ASP A 50 4.24 21.79 -1.57
C ASP A 50 5.63 21.85 -0.90
N ARG A 51 6.45 20.80 -1.06
CA ARG A 51 7.88 20.80 -0.72
C ARG A 51 8.62 19.84 -1.65
N ASP A 52 9.04 20.42 -2.77
CA ASP A 52 10.35 20.18 -3.34
C ASP A 52 11.38 19.88 -2.22
N GLY A 53 12.00 18.69 -2.22
CA GLY A 53 13.01 18.41 -1.19
C GLY A 53 13.36 16.96 -0.93
N LYS A 54 14.19 16.38 -1.80
CA LYS A 54 15.33 15.50 -1.48
C LYS A 54 15.14 14.52 -0.30
N GLY A 55 14.93 13.25 -0.65
CA GLY A 55 15.43 12.15 0.17
C GLY A 55 16.96 12.18 0.19
N LYS A 56 17.53 12.84 1.21
CA LYS A 56 18.89 12.55 1.71
C LYS A 56 18.73 12.08 3.14
N HIS A 57 18.68 10.76 3.32
CA HIS A 57 18.98 10.16 4.60
C HIS A 57 20.47 10.43 4.84
N LYS A 58 20.77 11.38 5.72
CA LYS A 58 22.12 11.62 6.22
C LYS A 58 22.26 10.74 7.46
N GLU A 59 23.01 9.64 7.31
CA GLU A 59 23.53 8.90 8.47
C GLU A 59 24.72 9.70 9.01
N ASP A 60 24.49 10.45 10.09
CA ASP A 60 25.55 10.96 10.95
C ASP A 60 25.91 9.84 11.95
N ASN A 61 27.11 9.26 11.83
CA ASN A 61 27.71 8.42 12.87
C ASN A 61 29.02 9.06 13.36
N ASN A 62 28.89 9.68 14.53
CA ASN A 62 29.86 9.90 15.62
C ASN A 62 31.34 10.16 15.29
#